data_AF-A0A1F9KWZ7-F1
#
_entry.id   AF-A0A1F9KWZ7-F1
#
_cell.length_a   1.000
_cell.length_b   1.000
_cell.length_c   1.000
_cell.angle_alpha   90.00
_cell.angle_beta   90.00
_cell.angle_gamma   90.00
#
_symmetry.space_group_name_H-M   'P 1'
#
loop_
_entity.id
_entity.type
_entity.pdbx_description
1 polymer ?
#
loop_
_entity_poly.entity_id
_entity_poly.type
_entity_poly.pdbx_seq_one_letter_code
_entity_poly.pdbx_strand_id
1 'polypeptide(L)'
;MLKTNEDNLVEVLLQCKPGPPRLRTGWRVSHEGKPFILPSIGGITLNVRVGDPAFGLAGDHIEPGVSCSANPEKPLEFPNDALQILSCIGNEARIVSGDAKGEMGRVTGHHGGSEHVMVDFPASALEKLTYDDKIMIRSKGQGLKLLDYPDIRLFNLDPGLLNKMKIKEIKGGRLRVPVTTLVPAQCMGSGLGSAHVAAGDYDVMTSDPDTVREYGLDKLKFGDFVTLLDHDNSYGRAFVKGAVSIGVVVHSDCLLAGHGPGISTLMTCPRALIEPVIDPDANIAGLLKIGTRRKKAS
;
A
#
# COMPACT_ATOMS: atom_id res chain seq x y z
N MET A 1 -13.13 18.16 -11.22
CA MET A 1 -12.75 17.29 -10.08
C MET A 1 -13.94 16.41 -9.79
N LEU A 2 -13.70 15.15 -9.41
CA LEU A 2 -14.79 14.24 -9.03
C LEU A 2 -15.52 14.82 -7.81
N LYS A 3 -16.84 14.76 -7.82
CA LYS A 3 -17.65 15.21 -6.69
C LYS A 3 -17.58 14.19 -5.56
N THR A 4 -17.16 14.64 -4.37
CA THR A 4 -16.99 13.78 -3.20
C THR A 4 -17.74 14.30 -1.99
N ASN A 5 -17.80 13.50 -0.92
CA ASN A 5 -18.22 13.91 0.41
C ASN A 5 -17.03 14.33 1.30
N GLU A 6 -15.93 14.82 0.73
CA GLU A 6 -14.69 15.11 1.49
C GLU A 6 -14.92 16.03 2.69
N ASP A 7 -15.78 17.03 2.55
CA ASP A 7 -16.10 18.00 3.62
C ASP A 7 -16.79 17.36 4.85
N ASN A 8 -17.33 16.16 4.69
CA ASN A 8 -18.00 15.40 5.76
C ASN A 8 -17.07 14.36 6.40
N LEU A 9 -15.82 14.23 5.95
CA LEU A 9 -14.88 13.26 6.50
C LEU A 9 -14.39 13.70 7.87
N VAL A 10 -14.29 12.74 8.77
CA VAL A 10 -13.73 12.93 10.11
C VAL A 10 -12.23 12.75 10.05
N GLU A 11 -11.51 13.66 10.68
CA GLU A 11 -10.06 13.56 10.85
C GLU A 11 -9.72 13.15 12.28
N VAL A 12 -8.75 12.25 12.42
CA VAL A 12 -8.30 11.74 13.73
C VAL A 12 -6.78 11.75 13.77
N LEU A 13 -6.20 12.13 14.91
CA LEU A 13 -4.77 11.98 15.13
C LEU A 13 -4.49 10.59 15.69
N LEU A 14 -3.67 9.82 14.96
CA LEU A 14 -3.26 8.47 15.34
C LEU A 14 -1.78 8.53 15.75
N GLN A 15 -1.47 8.11 16.97
CA GLN A 15 -0.08 7.97 17.40
C GLN A 15 0.40 6.56 17.10
N CYS A 16 1.59 6.45 16.51
CA CYS A 16 2.32 5.21 16.32
C CYS A 16 3.82 5.43 16.57
N LYS A 17 4.61 4.38 16.39
CA LYS A 17 6.07 4.42 16.45
C LYS A 17 6.67 3.46 15.41
N PRO A 18 7.94 3.62 15.03
CA PRO A 18 8.64 2.59 14.26
C PRO A 18 8.55 1.23 14.99
N GLY A 19 8.12 0.20 14.28
CA GLY A 19 8.10 -1.18 14.76
C GLY A 19 9.43 -1.85 14.47
N PRO A 20 10.02 -2.62 15.41
CA PRO A 20 11.24 -3.38 15.13
C PRO A 20 11.02 -4.42 14.01
N PRO A 21 12.09 -4.88 13.33
CA PRO A 21 11.99 -5.92 12.32
C PRO A 21 11.38 -7.19 12.91
N ARG A 22 10.49 -7.86 12.17
CA ARG A 22 9.88 -9.12 12.60
C ARG A 22 10.36 -10.26 11.72
N LEU A 23 11.06 -11.20 12.35
CA LEU A 23 11.52 -12.42 11.73
C LEU A 23 11.04 -13.60 12.56
N ARG A 24 10.62 -14.68 11.89
CA ARG A 24 10.42 -15.97 12.55
C ARG A 24 11.80 -16.60 12.78
N THR A 25 11.97 -17.29 13.91
CA THR A 25 13.19 -18.04 14.16
C THR A 25 13.29 -19.23 13.21
N GLY A 26 14.49 -19.45 12.65
CA GLY A 26 14.76 -20.57 11.74
C GLY A 26 14.63 -20.22 10.25
N TRP A 27 14.79 -21.26 9.42
CA TRP A 27 14.71 -21.15 7.97
C TRP A 27 13.26 -20.94 7.51
N ARG A 28 13.06 -20.03 6.55
CA ARG A 28 11.87 -20.03 5.69
C ARG A 28 12.14 -20.88 4.45
N VAL A 29 11.10 -21.27 3.73
CA VAL A 29 11.21 -22.16 2.56
C VAL A 29 10.51 -21.50 1.38
N SER A 30 11.22 -21.34 0.25
CA SER A 30 10.67 -20.73 -0.95
C SER A 30 9.64 -21.64 -1.64
N HIS A 31 8.90 -21.10 -2.62
CA HIS A 31 7.99 -21.86 -3.47
C HIS A 31 8.69 -22.96 -4.30
N GLU A 32 10.02 -22.92 -4.41
CA GLU A 32 10.84 -23.99 -5.03
C GLU A 32 11.33 -25.04 -4.01
N GLY A 33 10.97 -24.92 -2.73
CA GLY A 33 11.45 -25.79 -1.67
C GLY A 33 12.86 -25.48 -1.17
N LYS A 34 13.41 -24.29 -1.48
CA LYS A 34 14.76 -23.90 -1.06
C LYS A 34 14.71 -23.13 0.27
N PRO A 35 15.47 -23.54 1.31
CA PRO A 35 15.49 -22.81 2.56
C PRO A 35 16.27 -21.48 2.43
N PHE A 36 15.82 -20.43 3.11
CA PHE A 36 16.49 -19.12 3.13
C PHE A 36 16.38 -18.40 4.49
N ILE A 37 17.30 -17.46 4.72
CA ILE A 37 17.30 -16.49 5.83
C ILE A 37 17.63 -15.13 5.22
N LEU A 38 16.65 -14.22 5.23
CA LEU A 38 16.75 -12.90 4.61
C LEU A 38 16.12 -11.82 5.52
N PRO A 39 16.48 -10.54 5.38
CA PRO A 39 15.70 -9.43 5.91
C PRO A 39 14.23 -9.52 5.47
N SER A 40 13.32 -9.02 6.30
CA SER A 40 11.87 -9.14 6.14
C SER A 40 11.17 -7.87 6.61
N ILE A 41 9.84 -7.93 6.71
CA ILE A 41 8.93 -6.94 7.32
C ILE A 41 9.46 -6.26 8.61
N GLY A 42 8.93 -5.07 8.85
CA GLY A 42 9.21 -4.24 10.02
C GLY A 42 10.49 -3.43 9.85
N GLY A 43 10.71 -2.54 10.81
CA GLY A 43 11.93 -1.77 10.89
C GLY A 43 11.90 -0.42 10.19
N ILE A 44 13.09 0.19 10.17
CA ILE A 44 13.39 1.44 9.48
C ILE A 44 14.29 1.05 8.31
N THR A 45 13.72 0.93 7.12
CA THR A 45 14.43 0.51 5.90
C THR A 45 15.10 1.71 5.25
N LEU A 46 16.43 1.75 5.27
CA LEU A 46 17.22 2.92 4.86
C LEU A 46 17.36 3.07 3.33
N ASN A 47 17.48 1.93 2.64
CA ASN A 47 17.90 1.83 1.24
C ASN A 47 16.82 1.32 0.27
N VAL A 48 15.58 1.14 0.75
CA VAL A 48 14.42 0.80 -0.09
C VAL A 48 13.30 1.79 0.21
N ARG A 49 12.80 2.44 -0.85
CA ARG A 49 11.85 3.54 -0.75
C ARG A 49 10.72 3.38 -1.75
N VAL A 50 9.64 4.13 -1.51
CA VAL A 50 8.57 4.22 -2.49
C VAL A 50 9.10 4.77 -3.84
N GLY A 51 8.74 4.08 -4.92
CA GLY A 51 9.23 4.30 -6.27
C GLY A 51 10.44 3.44 -6.68
N ASP A 52 11.06 2.71 -5.77
CA ASP A 52 12.07 1.67 -6.11
C ASP A 52 11.38 0.42 -6.69
N PRO A 53 12.11 -0.44 -7.43
CA PRO A 53 11.63 -1.76 -7.83
C PRO A 53 11.22 -2.62 -6.63
N ALA A 54 10.09 -3.30 -6.73
CA ALA A 54 9.62 -4.25 -5.71
C ALA A 54 10.32 -5.62 -5.82
N PHE A 55 11.08 -5.86 -6.89
CA PHE A 55 11.77 -7.12 -7.21
C PHE A 55 13.29 -7.00 -7.10
N GLY A 56 13.97 -8.14 -7.04
CA GLY A 56 15.44 -8.23 -7.10
C GLY A 56 16.15 -7.88 -5.79
N LEU A 57 15.40 -7.76 -4.69
CA LEU A 57 15.96 -7.54 -3.37
C LEU A 57 16.45 -8.87 -2.77
N ALA A 58 17.59 -8.84 -2.07
CA ALA A 58 17.97 -9.92 -1.17
C ALA A 58 17.19 -9.78 0.15
N GLY A 59 15.86 -9.91 0.05
CA GLY A 59 14.89 -9.67 1.11
C GLY A 59 13.57 -10.40 0.81
N ASP A 60 12.70 -10.51 1.79
CA ASP A 60 11.44 -11.24 1.68
C ASP A 60 10.31 -10.46 2.38
N HIS A 61 9.33 -9.94 1.64
CA HIS A 61 8.36 -8.94 2.14
C HIS A 61 9.01 -7.67 2.71
N ILE A 62 9.96 -7.07 2.00
CA ILE A 62 10.55 -5.79 2.42
C ILE A 62 9.49 -4.69 2.37
N GLU A 63 9.35 -3.98 3.50
CA GLU A 63 8.51 -2.79 3.65
C GLU A 63 9.38 -1.53 3.43
N PRO A 64 9.00 -0.61 2.53
CA PRO A 64 9.80 0.59 2.23
C PRO A 64 9.64 1.66 3.31
N GLY A 65 10.71 2.37 3.62
CA GLY A 65 10.69 3.46 4.60
C GLY A 65 10.52 2.96 6.04
N VAL A 66 9.55 3.51 6.77
CA VAL A 66 9.33 3.19 8.19
C VAL A 66 8.07 2.36 8.36
N SER A 67 8.21 1.18 8.92
CA SER A 67 7.09 0.31 9.26
C SER A 67 6.59 0.68 10.65
N CYS A 68 5.40 1.26 10.74
CA CYS A 68 4.87 1.81 11.98
C CYS A 68 3.84 0.88 12.63
N SER A 69 3.82 0.84 13.96
CA SER A 69 2.78 0.20 14.76
C SER A 69 2.44 1.06 15.98
N ALA A 70 1.21 0.96 16.49
CA ALA A 70 0.84 1.56 17.76
C ALA A 70 1.34 0.71 18.93
N ASN A 71 1.32 -0.62 18.77
CA ASN A 71 1.88 -1.58 19.72
C ASN A 71 2.56 -2.77 19.02
N PRO A 72 3.90 -2.78 18.88
CA PRO A 72 4.58 -3.89 18.19
C PRO A 72 4.48 -5.24 18.92
N GLU A 73 4.22 -5.25 20.22
CA GLU A 73 4.13 -6.52 20.98
C GLU A 73 2.82 -7.26 20.71
N LYS A 74 1.76 -6.52 20.33
CA LYS A 74 0.41 -7.05 20.11
C LYS A 74 -0.14 -6.62 18.75
N PRO A 75 0.45 -7.10 17.63
CA PRO A 75 0.12 -6.62 16.27
C PRO A 75 -1.38 -6.71 15.96
N LEU A 76 -2.03 -7.82 16.32
CA LEU A 76 -3.42 -8.10 15.96
C LEU A 76 -4.46 -7.54 16.95
N GLU A 77 -4.02 -6.74 17.94
CA GLU A 77 -4.90 -6.17 18.96
C GLU A 77 -4.99 -4.65 18.85
N PHE A 78 -6.01 -4.08 19.48
CA PHE A 78 -6.08 -2.66 19.77
C PHE A 78 -4.77 -2.16 20.44
N PRO A 79 -4.18 -1.04 19.99
CA PRO A 79 -4.72 -0.06 19.03
C PRO A 79 -4.24 -0.20 17.57
N ASN A 80 -3.60 -1.30 17.19
CA ASN A 80 -3.06 -1.44 15.82
C ASN A 80 -4.15 -1.61 14.76
N ASP A 81 -5.25 -2.29 15.10
CA ASP A 81 -6.42 -2.42 14.25
C ASP A 81 -6.99 -1.04 13.84
N ALA A 82 -7.14 -0.13 14.79
CA ALA A 82 -7.59 1.24 14.57
C ALA A 82 -6.56 2.04 13.76
N LEU A 83 -5.26 1.87 14.05
CA LEU A 83 -4.19 2.51 13.28
C LEU A 83 -4.26 2.09 11.80
N GLN A 84 -4.40 0.80 11.54
CA GLN A 84 -4.49 0.22 10.20
C GLN A 84 -5.75 0.67 9.48
N ILE A 85 -6.90 0.57 10.14
CA ILE A 85 -8.19 0.92 9.54
C ILE A 85 -8.26 2.41 9.23
N LEU A 86 -7.80 3.29 10.11
CA LEU A 86 -8.03 4.72 9.94
C LEU A 86 -6.97 5.38 9.05
N SER A 87 -5.71 4.92 9.11
CA SER A 87 -4.66 5.46 8.24
C SER A 87 -5.01 5.25 6.77
N CYS A 88 -4.79 6.27 5.94
CA CYS A 88 -5.02 6.18 4.50
C CYS A 88 -3.75 6.57 3.75
N ILE A 89 -3.48 5.92 2.62
CA ILE A 89 -2.35 6.19 1.75
C ILE A 89 -2.44 7.64 1.25
N GLY A 90 -1.35 8.38 1.46
CA GLY A 90 -1.26 9.82 1.22
C GLY A 90 -1.46 10.70 2.46
N ASN A 91 -1.96 10.15 3.57
CA ASN A 91 -2.10 10.90 4.81
C ASN A 91 -0.75 11.45 5.29
N GLU A 92 -0.82 12.61 5.95
CA GLU A 92 0.35 13.24 6.53
C GLU A 92 0.80 12.52 7.80
N ALA A 93 2.11 12.31 7.91
CA ALA A 93 2.75 11.82 9.12
C ALA A 93 3.78 12.84 9.60
N ARG A 94 3.92 13.00 10.91
CA ARG A 94 4.93 13.87 11.52
C ARG A 94 5.62 13.16 12.67
N ILE A 95 6.96 13.20 12.68
CA ILE A 95 7.75 12.73 13.82
C ILE A 95 7.65 13.77 14.94
N VAL A 96 7.27 13.36 16.16
CA VAL A 96 6.99 14.28 17.28
C VAL A 96 7.95 14.14 18.46
N SER A 97 8.92 13.23 18.39
CA SER A 97 10.00 13.04 19.37
C SER A 97 11.35 12.75 18.70
N GLY A 98 12.41 12.67 19.50
CA GLY A 98 13.75 12.30 19.06
C GLY A 98 14.44 13.32 18.16
N ASP A 99 15.56 12.89 17.59
CA ASP A 99 16.46 13.74 16.80
C ASP A 99 15.90 14.08 15.41
N ALA A 100 14.91 13.30 14.95
CA ALA A 100 14.15 13.57 13.73
C ALA A 100 12.84 14.35 13.98
N LYS A 101 12.61 14.88 15.19
CA LYS A 101 11.39 15.63 15.51
C LYS A 101 11.13 16.76 14.51
N GLY A 102 9.89 16.83 14.03
CA GLY A 102 9.41 17.86 13.12
C GLY A 102 9.45 17.45 11.65
N GLU A 103 10.16 16.38 11.31
CA GLU A 103 10.22 15.86 9.95
C GLU A 103 8.86 15.33 9.49
N MET A 104 8.54 15.61 8.22
CA MET A 104 7.24 15.34 7.61
C MET A 104 7.32 14.16 6.63
N GLY A 105 6.34 13.28 6.72
CA GLY A 105 6.22 12.08 5.91
C GLY A 105 4.82 11.88 5.33
N ARG A 106 4.67 10.77 4.61
CA ARG A 106 3.40 10.35 4.01
C ARG A 106 3.20 8.86 4.21
N VAL A 107 1.98 8.45 4.56
CA VAL A 107 1.58 7.03 4.57
C VAL A 107 1.66 6.49 3.14
N THR A 108 2.30 5.34 2.95
CA THR A 108 2.52 4.71 1.65
C THR A 108 1.80 3.38 1.48
N GLY A 109 1.34 2.75 2.57
CA GLY A 109 0.69 1.45 2.49
C GLY A 109 0.40 0.79 3.83
N HIS A 110 -0.24 -0.37 3.75
CA HIS A 110 -0.64 -1.20 4.88
C HIS A 110 -0.21 -2.64 4.61
N HIS A 111 0.36 -3.31 5.61
CA HIS A 111 0.67 -4.74 5.50
C HIS A 111 -0.13 -5.52 6.55
N GLY A 112 -1.01 -6.40 6.08
CA GLY A 112 -1.84 -7.26 6.93
C GLY A 112 -1.04 -8.39 7.57
N GLY A 113 -1.47 -8.87 8.75
CA GLY A 113 -0.79 -9.92 9.50
C GLY A 113 0.37 -9.42 10.36
N SER A 114 1.20 -8.51 9.84
CA SER A 114 2.17 -7.73 10.64
C SER A 114 1.53 -6.55 11.36
N GLU A 115 0.40 -6.10 10.83
CA GLU A 115 -0.35 -4.91 11.20
C GLU A 115 0.48 -3.62 11.16
N HIS A 116 1.36 -3.52 10.15
CA HIS A 116 2.18 -2.34 9.93
C HIS A 116 1.51 -1.34 8.99
N VAL A 117 1.67 -0.06 9.30
CA VAL A 117 1.43 1.07 8.39
C VAL A 117 2.78 1.62 7.94
N MET A 118 3.04 1.63 6.63
CA MET A 118 4.31 2.12 6.10
C MET A 118 4.25 3.63 5.85
N VAL A 119 5.33 4.32 6.21
CA VAL A 119 5.45 5.78 6.10
C VAL A 119 6.79 6.15 5.47
N ASP A 120 6.76 6.98 4.43
CA ASP A 120 7.96 7.56 3.82
C ASP A 120 8.34 8.88 4.51
N PHE A 121 9.58 8.95 4.99
CA PHE A 121 10.23 10.15 5.50
C PHE A 121 11.48 10.49 4.68
N PRO A 122 12.01 11.74 4.75
CA PRO A 122 13.31 12.06 4.17
C PRO A 122 14.42 11.14 4.68
N ALA A 123 15.40 10.85 3.82
CA ALA A 123 16.57 10.03 4.16
C ALA A 123 17.28 10.49 5.45
N SER A 124 17.44 11.80 5.61
CA SER A 124 18.06 12.42 6.79
C SER A 124 17.29 12.18 8.09
N ALA A 125 15.98 11.92 8.00
CA ALA A 125 15.16 11.55 9.15
C ALA A 125 15.32 10.07 9.47
N LEU A 126 15.36 9.20 8.46
CA LEU A 126 15.52 7.75 8.63
C LEU A 126 16.80 7.40 9.42
N GLU A 127 17.91 8.09 9.14
CA GLU A 127 19.20 7.90 9.84
C GLU A 127 19.18 8.33 11.32
N LYS A 128 18.17 9.08 11.75
CA LYS A 128 18.05 9.64 13.11
C LYS A 128 16.94 8.99 13.92
N LEU A 129 16.05 8.24 13.27
CA LEU A 129 14.91 7.61 13.93
C LEU A 129 15.36 6.44 14.80
N THR A 130 14.68 6.29 15.93
CA THR A 130 14.80 5.13 16.82
C THR A 130 13.44 4.44 16.97
N TYR A 131 13.42 3.23 17.52
CA TYR A 131 12.17 2.51 17.82
C TYR A 131 11.38 3.09 19.01
N ASP A 132 11.95 4.07 19.72
CA ASP A 132 11.29 4.79 20.81
C ASP A 132 10.61 6.08 20.33
N ASP A 133 10.82 6.46 19.07
CA ASP A 133 10.26 7.68 18.51
C ASP A 133 8.77 7.58 18.21
N LYS A 134 8.07 8.70 18.41
CA LYS A 134 6.63 8.84 18.21
C LYS A 134 6.34 9.54 16.90
N ILE A 135 5.38 9.00 16.17
CA ILE A 135 4.88 9.53 14.90
C ILE A 135 3.39 9.79 15.05
N MET A 136 2.95 10.97 14.63
CA MET A 136 1.53 11.32 14.55
C MET A 136 1.08 11.28 13.09
N ILE A 137 0.14 10.40 12.78
CA ILE A 137 -0.55 10.35 11.49
C ILE A 137 -1.85 11.15 11.61
N ARG A 138 -2.04 12.10 10.70
CA ARG A 138 -3.31 12.83 10.55
C ARG A 138 -4.20 12.06 9.58
N SER A 139 -5.05 11.20 10.16
CA SER A 139 -5.94 10.31 9.42
C SER A 139 -7.04 11.09 8.72
N LYS A 140 -7.24 10.85 7.42
CA LYS A 140 -8.38 11.33 6.62
C LYS A 140 -8.57 10.45 5.39
N GLY A 141 -9.76 9.87 5.19
CA GLY A 141 -10.06 9.13 3.96
C GLY A 141 -11.09 8.03 4.11
N GLN A 142 -11.16 7.37 5.27
CA GLN A 142 -12.21 6.37 5.49
C GLN A 142 -13.60 7.02 5.47
N GLY A 143 -14.51 6.40 4.70
CA GLY A 143 -15.84 6.93 4.43
C GLY A 143 -15.92 7.87 3.22
N LEU A 144 -14.82 8.10 2.50
CA LEU A 144 -14.80 8.85 1.24
C LEU A 144 -15.66 8.14 0.17
N LYS A 145 -16.46 8.92 -0.54
CA LYS A 145 -17.39 8.45 -1.58
C LYS A 145 -17.31 9.37 -2.79
N LEU A 146 -17.47 8.78 -3.96
CA LEU A 146 -17.76 9.50 -5.21
C LEU A 146 -19.28 9.66 -5.32
N LEU A 147 -19.77 10.89 -5.24
CA LEU A 147 -21.22 11.15 -5.16
C LEU A 147 -21.94 10.85 -6.48
N ASP A 148 -21.27 11.06 -7.60
CA ASP A 148 -21.83 10.79 -8.93
C ASP A 148 -21.55 9.34 -9.40
N TYR A 149 -20.78 8.56 -8.62
CA TYR A 149 -20.38 7.18 -8.94
C TYR A 149 -20.56 6.27 -7.71
N PRO A 150 -21.78 6.09 -7.19
CA PRO A 150 -22.03 5.41 -5.90
C PRO A 150 -21.63 3.94 -5.87
N ASP A 151 -21.49 3.31 -7.04
CA ASP A 151 -21.06 1.91 -7.18
C ASP A 151 -19.55 1.73 -7.17
N ILE A 152 -18.80 2.83 -7.26
CA ILE A 152 -17.35 2.84 -7.11
C ILE A 152 -17.06 3.19 -5.65
N ARG A 153 -16.53 2.21 -4.92
CA ARG A 153 -16.20 2.36 -3.51
C ARG A 153 -14.73 2.72 -3.35
N LEU A 154 -14.44 3.54 -2.34
CA LEU A 154 -13.09 3.97 -2.00
C LEU A 154 -12.73 3.51 -0.59
N PHE A 155 -11.47 3.11 -0.41
CA PHE A 155 -10.89 2.69 0.86
C PHE A 155 -9.45 3.18 0.94
N ASN A 156 -8.93 3.38 2.15
CA ASN A 156 -7.49 3.63 2.39
C ASN A 156 -6.89 4.79 1.55
N LEU A 157 -7.72 5.73 1.09
CA LEU A 157 -7.35 6.74 0.10
C LEU A 157 -7.52 8.14 0.68
N ASP A 158 -6.40 8.85 0.83
CA ASP A 158 -6.40 10.27 1.13
C ASP A 158 -7.10 11.05 -0.01
N PRO A 159 -8.07 11.94 0.29
CA PRO A 159 -8.75 12.73 -0.75
C PRO A 159 -7.80 13.59 -1.60
N GLY A 160 -6.71 14.10 -1.00
CA GLY A 160 -5.66 14.82 -1.70
C GLY A 160 -4.86 13.95 -2.65
N LEU A 161 -4.71 12.64 -2.36
CA LEU A 161 -4.15 11.68 -3.30
C LEU A 161 -5.13 11.39 -4.44
N LEU A 162 -6.42 11.16 -4.15
CA LEU A 162 -7.46 10.97 -5.18
C LEU A 162 -7.42 12.09 -6.23
N ASN A 163 -7.33 13.34 -5.77
CA ASN A 163 -7.25 14.52 -6.64
C ASN A 163 -6.01 14.54 -7.55
N LYS A 164 -4.93 13.83 -7.18
CA LYS A 164 -3.68 13.76 -7.94
C LYS A 164 -3.60 12.55 -8.87
N MET A 165 -4.49 11.55 -8.74
CA MET A 165 -4.47 10.32 -9.55
C MET A 165 -4.78 10.53 -11.05
N LYS A 166 -5.07 11.76 -11.48
CA LYS A 166 -5.40 12.13 -12.87
C LYS A 166 -6.57 11.32 -13.46
N ILE A 167 -7.53 10.94 -12.61
CA ILE A 167 -8.73 10.21 -13.03
C ILE A 167 -9.58 11.10 -13.95
N LYS A 168 -10.10 10.53 -15.04
CA LYS A 168 -10.94 11.25 -16.00
C LYS A 168 -12.31 10.62 -16.14
N GLU A 169 -13.33 11.44 -16.10
CA GLU A 169 -14.69 11.04 -16.42
C GLU A 169 -14.80 10.81 -17.93
N ILE A 170 -15.47 9.72 -18.33
CA ILE A 170 -15.72 9.37 -19.72
C ILE A 170 -17.19 9.01 -19.94
N LYS A 171 -17.60 8.93 -21.22
CA LYS A 171 -18.99 8.60 -21.59
C LYS A 171 -19.47 7.30 -20.94
N GLY A 172 -20.76 7.29 -20.59
CA GLY A 172 -21.42 6.13 -19.99
C GLY A 172 -21.23 6.01 -18.48
N GLY A 173 -20.87 7.09 -17.78
CA GLY A 173 -20.71 7.08 -16.33
C GLY A 173 -19.54 6.22 -15.87
N ARG A 174 -18.45 6.20 -16.64
CA ARG A 174 -17.24 5.42 -16.33
C ARG A 174 -16.06 6.34 -16.01
N LEU A 175 -15.09 5.81 -15.28
CA LEU A 175 -13.87 6.52 -14.90
C LEU A 175 -12.66 5.88 -15.56
N ARG A 176 -11.84 6.68 -16.24
CA ARG A 176 -10.49 6.29 -16.66
C ARG A 176 -9.51 6.50 -15.52
N VAL A 177 -8.85 5.42 -15.09
CA VAL A 177 -7.89 5.45 -13.98
C VAL A 177 -6.50 5.04 -14.48
N PRO A 178 -5.49 5.92 -14.38
CA PRO A 178 -4.12 5.58 -14.73
C PRO A 178 -3.52 4.51 -13.81
N VAL A 179 -2.90 3.48 -14.39
CA VAL A 179 -2.23 2.37 -13.68
C VAL A 179 -0.98 1.95 -14.44
N THR A 180 -0.02 1.30 -13.78
CA THR A 180 1.17 0.76 -14.46
C THR A 180 0.94 -0.63 -15.03
N THR A 181 0.13 -1.44 -14.32
CA THR A 181 0.02 -2.89 -14.57
C THR A 181 -1.41 -3.37 -14.41
N LEU A 182 -1.83 -4.32 -15.24
CA LEU A 182 -3.07 -5.08 -15.09
C LEU A 182 -2.71 -6.48 -14.57
N VAL A 183 -3.17 -6.79 -13.37
CA VAL A 183 -2.93 -8.07 -12.70
C VAL A 183 -4.14 -8.98 -12.90
N PRO A 184 -3.97 -10.15 -13.54
CA PRO A 184 -5.05 -11.13 -13.67
C PRO A 184 -5.48 -11.72 -12.32
N ALA A 185 -6.75 -12.11 -12.21
CA ALA A 185 -7.29 -12.70 -10.99
C ALA A 185 -6.49 -13.91 -10.47
N GLN A 186 -6.04 -14.81 -11.36
CA GLN A 186 -5.29 -16.00 -10.96
C GLN A 186 -3.92 -15.69 -10.32
N CYS A 187 -3.45 -14.44 -10.43
CA CYS A 187 -2.22 -14.00 -9.79
C CYS A 187 -2.44 -13.52 -8.35
N MET A 188 -3.68 -13.43 -7.84
CA MET A 188 -3.93 -12.95 -6.48
C MET A 188 -3.91 -14.10 -5.46
N GLY A 189 -3.19 -13.92 -4.35
CA GLY A 189 -2.91 -14.97 -3.37
C GLY A 189 -3.20 -14.58 -1.92
N SER A 190 -2.16 -14.67 -1.08
CA SER A 190 -2.21 -14.37 0.36
C SER A 190 -3.01 -13.11 0.65
N GLY A 191 -3.89 -13.17 1.65
CA GLY A 191 -4.83 -12.10 2.00
C GLY A 191 -6.20 -12.20 1.32
N LEU A 192 -6.38 -13.05 0.31
CA LEU A 192 -7.70 -13.41 -0.22
C LEU A 192 -8.58 -14.04 0.86
N GLY A 193 -9.88 -13.73 0.87
CA GLY A 193 -10.81 -14.20 1.90
C GLY A 193 -10.84 -13.35 3.18
N SER A 194 -10.02 -12.31 3.29
CA SER A 194 -10.19 -11.29 4.35
C SER A 194 -11.61 -10.71 4.31
N ALA A 195 -12.21 -10.52 5.48
CA ALA A 195 -13.58 -10.05 5.64
C ALA A 195 -13.78 -8.57 5.28
N HIS A 196 -12.69 -7.79 5.22
CA HIS A 196 -12.71 -6.40 4.80
C HIS A 196 -11.39 -6.00 4.11
N VAL A 197 -11.41 -4.88 3.40
CA VAL A 197 -10.24 -4.30 2.71
C VAL A 197 -9.70 -3.02 3.35
N ALA A 198 -10.38 -2.52 4.38
CA ALA A 198 -10.01 -1.29 5.09
C ALA A 198 -8.70 -1.39 5.89
N ALA A 199 -8.10 -2.58 6.01
CA ALA A 199 -6.80 -2.79 6.62
C ALA A 199 -5.99 -3.79 5.78
N GLY A 200 -4.67 -3.69 5.90
CA GLY A 200 -3.73 -4.58 5.24
C GLY A 200 -3.84 -4.60 3.71
N ASP A 201 -3.37 -5.68 3.15
CA ASP A 201 -3.13 -5.88 1.72
C ASP A 201 -3.31 -7.36 1.35
N TYR A 202 -3.14 -7.65 0.07
CA TYR A 202 -3.10 -9.00 -0.46
C TYR A 202 -2.19 -9.09 -1.68
N ASP A 203 -1.64 -10.27 -1.89
CA ASP A 203 -0.41 -10.43 -2.67
C ASP A 203 -0.68 -10.74 -4.13
N VAL A 204 0.15 -10.16 -5.00
CA VAL A 204 0.35 -10.63 -6.37
C VAL A 204 1.37 -11.75 -6.36
N MET A 205 0.92 -13.00 -6.47
CA MET A 205 1.76 -14.20 -6.46
C MET A 205 2.71 -14.24 -7.66
N THR A 206 3.96 -14.62 -7.39
CA THR A 206 5.05 -14.59 -8.38
C THR A 206 5.72 -15.94 -8.61
N SER A 207 5.14 -17.03 -8.09
CA SER A 207 5.72 -18.38 -8.16
C SER A 207 5.73 -19.00 -9.57
N ASP A 208 5.00 -18.44 -10.54
CA ASP A 208 5.02 -18.89 -11.95
C ASP A 208 5.76 -17.89 -12.85
N PRO A 209 7.01 -18.17 -13.25
CA PRO A 209 7.82 -17.23 -14.02
C PRO A 209 7.27 -16.87 -15.40
N ASP A 210 6.51 -17.77 -16.04
CA ASP A 210 5.90 -17.50 -17.34
C ASP A 210 4.79 -16.46 -17.22
N THR A 211 3.87 -16.63 -16.26
CA THR A 211 2.85 -15.62 -15.93
C THR A 211 3.49 -14.28 -15.50
N VAL A 212 4.52 -14.31 -14.66
CA VAL A 212 5.24 -13.08 -14.24
C VAL A 212 5.75 -12.30 -15.46
N ARG A 213 6.36 -12.98 -16.43
CA ARG A 213 6.86 -12.34 -17.66
C ARG A 213 5.73 -11.85 -18.58
N GLU A 214 4.69 -12.64 -18.75
CA GLU A 214 3.54 -12.31 -19.62
C GLU A 214 2.88 -10.99 -19.19
N TYR A 215 2.66 -10.84 -17.88
CA TYR A 215 1.97 -9.67 -17.31
C TYR A 215 2.93 -8.58 -16.80
N GLY A 216 4.25 -8.80 -16.91
CA GLY A 216 5.28 -7.85 -16.48
C GLY A 216 5.23 -7.56 -14.98
N LEU A 217 4.88 -8.55 -14.16
CA LEU A 217 4.72 -8.40 -12.71
C LEU A 217 6.06 -8.07 -12.04
N ASP A 218 7.17 -8.54 -12.61
CA ASP A 218 8.55 -8.27 -12.15
C ASP A 218 8.99 -6.81 -12.31
N LYS A 219 8.20 -5.97 -12.99
CA LYS A 219 8.47 -4.54 -13.20
C LYS A 219 7.79 -3.65 -12.18
N LEU A 220 6.97 -4.21 -11.29
CA LEU A 220 6.27 -3.45 -10.27
C LEU A 220 7.25 -2.69 -9.38
N LYS A 221 6.89 -1.46 -9.05
CA LYS A 221 7.61 -0.61 -8.10
C LYS A 221 6.73 -0.36 -6.88
N PHE A 222 7.37 -0.16 -5.73
CA PHE A 222 6.67 0.34 -4.56
C PHE A 222 5.91 1.62 -4.92
N GLY A 223 4.64 1.70 -4.59
CA GLY A 223 3.80 2.86 -4.86
C GLY A 223 3.14 2.89 -6.24
N ASP A 224 3.34 1.90 -7.10
CA ASP A 224 2.64 1.81 -8.37
C ASP A 224 1.15 1.59 -8.16
N PHE A 225 0.31 2.29 -8.92
CA PHE A 225 -1.10 1.94 -9.03
C PHE A 225 -1.26 0.77 -9.99
N VAL A 226 -1.97 -0.27 -9.54
CA VAL A 226 -2.23 -1.47 -10.35
C VAL A 226 -3.73 -1.73 -10.42
N THR A 227 -4.15 -2.38 -11.50
CA THR A 227 -5.51 -2.93 -11.60
C THR A 227 -5.49 -4.40 -11.26
N LEU A 228 -6.47 -4.84 -10.48
CA LEU A 228 -6.72 -6.22 -10.11
C LEU A 228 -7.99 -6.64 -10.83
N LEU A 229 -7.82 -7.40 -11.91
CA LEU A 229 -8.91 -7.80 -12.80
C LEU A 229 -9.76 -8.88 -12.12
N ASP A 230 -11.07 -8.79 -12.32
CA ASP A 230 -12.06 -9.73 -11.78
C ASP A 230 -12.02 -9.89 -10.24
N HIS A 231 -11.58 -8.85 -9.53
CA HIS A 231 -11.63 -8.79 -8.07
C HIS A 231 -12.56 -7.68 -7.59
N ASP A 232 -13.57 -8.04 -6.81
CA ASP A 232 -14.38 -7.10 -6.06
C ASP A 232 -13.87 -7.03 -4.61
N ASN A 233 -13.52 -5.82 -4.21
CA ASN A 233 -13.08 -5.48 -2.85
C ASN A 233 -14.10 -4.59 -2.13
N SER A 234 -15.37 -4.61 -2.54
CA SER A 234 -16.42 -3.76 -1.95
C SER A 234 -16.67 -4.04 -0.47
N TYR A 235 -16.34 -5.24 -0.02
CA TYR A 235 -16.43 -5.70 1.37
C TYR A 235 -15.16 -6.50 1.70
N GLY A 236 -15.27 -7.83 1.76
CA GLY A 236 -14.12 -8.73 1.70
C GLY A 236 -13.60 -8.88 0.27
N ARG A 237 -12.45 -9.53 0.14
CA ARG A 237 -11.76 -9.73 -1.15
C ARG A 237 -12.33 -10.96 -1.84
N ALA A 238 -12.92 -10.79 -3.02
CA ALA A 238 -13.57 -11.87 -3.75
C ALA A 238 -13.25 -11.83 -5.26
N PHE A 239 -13.13 -13.01 -5.86
CA PHE A 239 -13.18 -13.13 -7.32
C PHE A 239 -14.61 -12.91 -7.81
N VAL A 240 -14.80 -11.90 -8.65
CA VAL A 240 -16.06 -11.57 -9.30
C VAL A 240 -15.77 -11.18 -10.73
N LYS A 241 -16.14 -12.03 -11.69
CA LYS A 241 -15.90 -11.77 -13.12
C LYS A 241 -16.52 -10.43 -13.54
N GLY A 242 -15.72 -9.57 -14.16
CA GLY A 242 -16.08 -8.23 -14.60
C GLY A 242 -15.93 -7.14 -13.53
N ALA A 243 -15.60 -7.50 -12.29
CA ALA A 243 -15.22 -6.53 -11.27
C ALA A 243 -13.82 -5.98 -11.53
N VAL A 244 -13.56 -4.78 -11.03
CA VAL A 244 -12.27 -4.10 -11.18
C VAL A 244 -11.93 -3.45 -9.85
N SER A 245 -10.75 -3.76 -9.34
CA SER A 245 -10.15 -3.08 -8.18
C SER A 245 -8.87 -2.36 -8.60
N ILE A 246 -8.62 -1.19 -8.02
CA ILE A 246 -7.38 -0.44 -8.13
C ILE A 246 -6.73 -0.43 -6.75
N GLY A 247 -5.45 -0.76 -6.71
CA GLY A 247 -4.66 -0.71 -5.48
C GLY A 247 -3.28 -0.10 -5.71
N VAL A 248 -2.50 -0.06 -4.65
CA VAL A 248 -1.10 0.40 -4.68
C VAL A 248 -0.17 -0.71 -4.19
N VAL A 249 0.99 -0.86 -4.81
CA VAL A 249 2.04 -1.80 -4.38
C VAL A 249 2.69 -1.30 -3.09
N VAL A 250 2.68 -2.09 -2.01
CA VAL A 250 3.09 -1.63 -0.67
C VAL A 250 4.30 -2.35 -0.07
N HIS A 251 4.56 -3.60 -0.46
CA HIS A 251 5.77 -4.32 -0.07
C HIS A 251 6.40 -5.08 -1.25
N SER A 252 7.62 -5.56 -1.05
CA SER A 252 8.40 -6.24 -2.10
C SER A 252 7.82 -7.58 -2.48
N ASP A 253 8.39 -8.16 -3.54
CA ASP A 253 8.29 -9.57 -3.86
C ASP A 253 8.66 -10.48 -2.68
N CYS A 254 8.19 -11.71 -2.76
CA CYS A 254 8.30 -12.71 -1.72
C CYS A 254 8.63 -14.07 -2.31
N LEU A 255 9.51 -14.82 -1.64
CA LEU A 255 9.90 -16.16 -2.08
C LEU A 255 8.90 -17.25 -1.68
N LEU A 256 7.96 -16.96 -0.77
CA LEU A 256 7.01 -17.95 -0.24
C LEU A 256 5.93 -18.31 -1.27
N ALA A 257 5.49 -19.56 -1.26
CA ALA A 257 4.36 -19.98 -2.08
C ALA A 257 3.09 -19.23 -1.69
N GLY A 258 2.38 -18.68 -2.69
CA GLY A 258 1.15 -17.92 -2.48
C GLY A 258 1.36 -16.44 -2.14
N HIS A 259 2.61 -15.95 -2.17
CA HIS A 259 2.97 -14.58 -1.85
C HIS A 259 3.70 -13.88 -3.00
N GLY A 260 3.86 -12.55 -2.87
CA GLY A 260 4.60 -11.67 -3.77
C GLY A 260 4.39 -10.21 -3.37
N PRO A 261 4.49 -9.21 -4.27
CA PRO A 261 4.22 -7.83 -3.91
C PRO A 261 2.79 -7.62 -3.39
N GLY A 262 2.67 -7.03 -2.20
CA GLY A 262 1.39 -6.75 -1.55
C GLY A 262 0.69 -5.53 -2.13
N ILE A 263 -0.64 -5.62 -2.25
CA ILE A 263 -1.49 -4.55 -2.79
C ILE A 263 -2.53 -4.08 -1.76
N SER A 264 -2.43 -2.82 -1.33
CA SER A 264 -3.51 -2.18 -0.57
C SER A 264 -4.58 -1.64 -1.51
N THR A 265 -5.85 -1.93 -1.24
CA THR A 265 -6.98 -1.50 -2.09
C THR A 265 -7.28 -0.02 -1.88
N LEU A 266 -7.50 0.70 -2.98
CA LEU A 266 -7.89 2.12 -2.99
C LEU A 266 -9.29 2.36 -3.54
N MET A 267 -9.66 1.63 -4.58
CA MET A 267 -10.89 1.81 -5.33
C MET A 267 -11.39 0.47 -5.85
N THR A 268 -12.68 0.23 -5.87
CA THR A 268 -13.26 -1.01 -6.39
C THR A 268 -14.64 -0.77 -6.97
N CYS A 269 -14.99 -1.54 -7.99
CA CYS A 269 -16.34 -1.61 -8.49
C CYS A 269 -16.67 -3.08 -8.85
N PRO A 270 -17.81 -3.62 -8.40
CA PRO A 270 -18.25 -4.95 -8.81
C PRO A 270 -18.72 -5.01 -10.27
N ARG A 271 -18.64 -3.88 -11.00
CA ARG A 271 -19.06 -3.72 -12.39
C ARG A 271 -17.97 -3.00 -13.19
N ALA A 272 -18.04 -3.09 -14.51
CA ALA A 272 -17.09 -2.47 -15.44
C ALA A 272 -17.24 -0.94 -15.59
N LEU A 273 -17.26 -0.20 -14.47
CA LEU A 273 -17.29 1.26 -14.44
C LEU A 273 -15.90 1.92 -14.36
N ILE A 274 -14.87 1.13 -14.05
CA ILE A 274 -13.48 1.57 -14.01
C ILE A 274 -12.80 1.07 -15.29
N GLU A 275 -12.32 1.99 -16.12
CA GLU A 275 -11.51 1.71 -17.31
C GLU A 275 -10.04 2.01 -16.98
N PRO A 276 -9.21 0.99 -16.71
CA PRO A 276 -7.80 1.22 -16.45
C PRO A 276 -7.08 1.69 -17.72
N VAL A 277 -6.14 2.62 -17.58
CA VAL A 277 -5.30 3.12 -18.68
C VAL A 277 -3.85 3.00 -18.27
N ILE A 278 -3.02 2.37 -19.12
CA ILE A 278 -1.60 2.22 -18.83
C ILE A 278 -0.91 3.59 -18.86
N ASP A 279 -0.28 3.95 -17.74
CA ASP A 279 0.58 5.12 -17.56
C ASP A 279 1.79 4.67 -16.70
N PRO A 280 3.00 4.57 -17.28
CA PRO A 280 4.20 4.16 -16.56
C PRO A 280 4.59 5.09 -15.39
N ASP A 281 4.03 6.31 -15.34
CA ASP A 281 4.24 7.28 -14.27
C ASP A 281 3.14 7.24 -13.19
N ALA A 282 2.21 6.29 -13.25
CA ALA A 282 1.13 6.10 -12.27
C ALA A 282 1.66 5.52 -10.94
N ASN A 283 2.44 6.33 -10.21
CA ASN A 283 3.06 5.96 -8.94
C ASN A 283 2.96 7.09 -7.90
N ILE A 284 2.65 6.75 -6.63
CA ILE A 284 2.47 7.74 -5.55
C ILE A 284 3.73 8.55 -5.25
N ALA A 285 4.94 8.01 -5.48
CA ALA A 285 6.19 8.77 -5.34
C ALA A 285 6.19 10.00 -6.26
N GLY A 286 5.77 9.81 -7.52
CA GLY A 286 5.68 10.87 -8.51
C GLY A 286 4.61 11.92 -8.18
N LEU A 287 3.45 11.47 -7.70
CA LEU A 287 2.31 12.33 -7.37
C LEU A 287 2.49 13.12 -6.06
N LEU A 288 3.08 12.48 -5.04
CA LEU A 288 3.27 13.07 -3.71
C LEU A 288 4.67 13.68 -3.52
N LYS A 289 5.60 13.49 -4.46
CA LYS A 289 7.01 13.94 -4.38
C LYS A 289 7.74 13.39 -3.16
N ILE A 290 7.57 12.08 -2.93
CA ILE A 290 8.15 11.31 -1.82
C ILE A 290 9.09 10.22 -2.34
N GLY A 291 9.77 9.49 -1.44
CA GLY A 291 10.68 8.40 -1.81
C GLY A 291 11.73 8.79 -2.84
N THR A 292 11.83 8.03 -3.93
CA THR A 292 12.79 8.28 -5.03
C THR A 292 12.54 9.57 -5.81
N ARG A 293 11.39 10.23 -5.61
CA ARG A 293 11.01 11.49 -6.26
C ARG A 293 11.07 12.69 -5.31
N ARG A 294 11.50 12.48 -4.07
CA ARG A 294 11.71 13.56 -3.09
C ARG A 294 12.86 14.45 -3.55
N LYS A 295 12.63 15.77 -3.61
CA LYS A 295 13.71 16.73 -3.85
C LYS A 295 14.68 16.68 -2.66
N LYS A 296 15.99 16.63 -2.92
CA LYS A 296 16.99 16.83 -1.87
C LYS A 296 16.79 18.25 -1.31
N ALA A 297 16.79 18.39 0.02
CA ALA A 297 16.87 19.70 0.63
C ALA A 297 18.19 20.34 0.16
N SER A 298 18.09 21.56 -0.38
CA SER A 298 19.23 22.41 -0.73
C SER A 298 19.96 22.87 0.51
#